data_AF-A0A6I6FY61-F1
#
_entry.id   AF-A0A6I6FY61-F1
#
_cell.length_a   1.000
_cell.length_b   1.000
_cell.length_c   1.000
_cell.angle_alpha   90.00
_cell.angle_beta   90.00
_cell.angle_gamma   90.00
#
_symmetry.space_group_name_H-M   'P 1'
#
loop_
_entity.id
_entity.type
_entity.pdbx_description
1 polymer ?
#
loop_
_entity_poly.entity_id
_entity_poly.type
_entity_poly.pdbx_seq_one_letter_code
_entity_poly.pdbx_strand_id
1 'polypeptide(L)' 'MGLVQVIRPQLLWKMNRSLQRGWVKNPDATEPTRKGYTMDRAIGVLVVAFVIWMLVRQF' A
#
# COMPACT_ATOMS: atom_id res chain seq x y z
N MET A 1 1.49 -8.07 -4.00
CA MET A 1 1.59 -6.63 -3.67
C MET A 1 0.22 -5.94 -3.65
N GLY A 2 -0.53 -5.87 -4.76
CA GLY A 2 -1.80 -5.09 -4.84
C GLY A 2 -2.91 -5.50 -3.85
N LEU A 3 -3.20 -6.79 -3.70
CA LEU A 3 -4.20 -7.28 -2.73
C LEU A 3 -3.84 -6.96 -1.27
N VAL A 4 -2.54 -6.98 -0.94
CA VAL A 4 -2.05 -6.68 0.42
C VAL A 4 -2.23 -5.20 0.73
N GLN A 5 -2.04 -4.32 -0.26
CA GLN A 5 -2.27 -2.87 -0.13
C GLN A 5 -3.72 -2.55 0.22
N VAL A 6 -4.67 -3.31 -0.33
CA VAL A 6 -6.10 -3.14 -0.04
C VAL A 6 -6.48 -3.74 1.33
N ILE A 7 -6.02 -4.96 1.62
CA ILE A 7 -6.48 -5.71 2.81
C ILE A 7 -5.73 -5.25 4.08
N ARG A 8 -4.39 -5.18 4.03
CA ARG A 8 -3.54 -4.83 5.17
C ARG A 8 -2.30 -4.04 4.70
N PRO A 9 -2.45 -2.75 4.34
CA PRO A 9 -1.33 -1.91 3.90
C PRO A 9 -0.22 -1.77 4.96
N GLN A 10 -0.58 -1.91 6.24
CA GLN A 10 0.34 -1.94 7.38
C GLN A 10 1.40 -3.04 7.28
N LEU A 11 1.07 -4.19 6.66
CA LEU A 11 2.04 -5.27 6.48
C LEU A 11 3.13 -4.88 5.49
N LEU A 12 2.78 -4.14 4.43
CA LEU A 12 3.75 -3.63 3.47
C LEU A 12 4.73 -2.67 4.15
N TRP A 13 4.21 -1.77 4.99
CA TRP A 13 5.08 -0.87 5.75
C TRP A 13 5.97 -1.63 6.73
N LYS A 14 5.46 -2.63 7.47
CA LYS A 14 6.29 -3.45 8.38
C LYS A 14 7.41 -4.21 7.66
N MET A 15 7.11 -4.76 6.48
CA MET A 15 8.13 -5.41 5.65
C MET A 15 9.19 -4.40 5.20
N ASN A 16 8.77 -3.21 4.76
CA ASN A 16 9.68 -2.17 4.30
C ASN A 16 10.51 -1.57 5.45
N ARG A 17 9.93 -1.42 6.63
CA ARG A 17 10.60 -0.96 7.86
C ARG A 17 11.81 -1.84 8.19
N SER A 18 11.69 -3.16 8.03
CA SER A 18 12.80 -4.08 8.27
C SER A 18 13.97 -3.82 7.32
N LEU A 19 13.68 -3.45 6.07
CA LEU A 19 14.69 -3.10 5.07
C LEU A 19 15.27 -1.69 5.28
N GLN A 20 14.52 -0.81 5.92
CA GLN A 20 14.94 0.57 6.23
C GLN A 20 15.78 0.70 7.51
N ARG A 21 15.69 -0.27 8.43
CA ARG A 21 16.53 -0.36 9.65
C ARG A 21 17.99 -0.63 9.26
N GLY A 22 18.73 0.45 8.98
CA GLY A 22 20.13 0.41 8.56
C GLY A 22 20.49 1.59 7.65
N TRP A 23 19.51 2.11 6.92
CA TRP A 23 19.67 3.24 5.99
C TRP A 23 18.96 4.51 6.46
N VAL A 24 17.90 4.37 7.27
CA VAL A 24 17.07 5.48 7.72
C VAL A 24 17.24 5.68 9.23
N LYS A 25 17.57 6.91 9.64
CA LYS A 25 17.87 7.29 11.03
C LYS A 25 16.70 7.08 12.00
N ASN A 26 15.47 7.28 11.52
CA ASN A 26 14.26 6.96 12.28
C ASN A 26 13.15 6.45 11.32
N PRO A 27 13.07 5.14 11.07
CA PRO A 27 12.05 4.55 10.21
C PRO A 27 10.63 4.76 10.77
N ASP A 28 10.48 4.92 12.08
CA ASP A 28 9.16 4.97 12.72
C ASP A 28 8.50 6.35 12.55
N ALA A 29 9.32 7.39 12.34
CA ALA A 29 8.82 8.73 12.01
C ALA A 29 8.17 8.80 10.62
N THR A 30 8.39 7.80 9.75
CA THR A 30 7.80 7.74 8.41
C THR A 30 6.65 6.74 8.32
N GLU A 31 6.17 6.20 9.45
CA GLU A 31 4.97 5.36 9.46
C GLU A 31 3.75 6.20 9.04
N PRO A 32 2.99 5.75 8.02
CA PRO A 32 1.74 6.40 7.66
C PRO A 32 0.79 6.44 8.86
N THR A 33 0.18 7.59 9.09
CA THR A 33 -0.88 7.71 10.10
C THR A 33 -2.09 6.83 9.73
N ARG A 34 -3.04 6.63 10.65
CA ARG A 34 -4.31 5.94 10.33
C ARG A 34 -4.99 6.50 9.08
N LYS A 35 -4.96 7.82 8.87
CA LYS A 35 -5.49 8.46 7.65
C LYS A 35 -4.69 8.09 6.41
N GLY A 36 -3.36 8.01 6.52
CA GLY A 36 -2.47 7.55 5.44
C GLY A 36 -2.79 6.12 5.01
N TYR A 37 -2.96 5.20 5.97
CA TYR A 37 -3.36 3.83 5.63
C TYR A 37 -4.75 3.72 5.00
N THR A 38 -5.70 4.57 5.39
CA THR A 38 -7.02 4.64 4.72
C THR A 38 -6.89 5.13 3.28
N MET A 39 -6.04 6.14 3.04
CA MET A 39 -5.74 6.67 1.71
C MET A 39 -5.10 5.59 0.82
N ASP A 40 -4.13 4.84 1.34
CA ASP A 40 -3.49 3.74 0.62
C ASP A 40 -4.48 2.66 0.19
N ARG A 41 -5.44 2.32 1.07
CA ARG A 41 -6.52 1.38 0.71
C ARG A 41 -7.42 1.95 -0.38
N ALA A 42 -7.83 3.21 -0.27
CA ALA A 42 -8.70 3.84 -1.26
C ALA A 42 -8.05 3.86 -2.64
N ILE A 43 -6.77 4.24 -2.72
CA ILE A 43 -5.98 4.19 -3.96
C ILE A 43 -5.88 2.76 -4.48
N GLY A 44 -5.57 1.79 -3.60
CA GLY A 44 -5.51 0.38 -3.98
C GLY A 44 -6.82 -0.14 -4.59
N VAL A 45 -7.97 0.24 -4.03
CA VAL A 45 -9.29 -0.13 -4.57
C VAL A 45 -9.53 0.50 -5.94
N LEU A 46 -9.20 1.79 -6.11
CA LEU A 46 -9.35 2.47 -7.40
C LEU A 46 -8.50 1.81 -8.50
N VAL A 47 -7.26 1.44 -8.18
CA VAL A 47 -6.38 0.75 -9.12
C VAL A 47 -6.95 -0.62 -9.49
N VAL A 48 -7.44 -1.40 -8.52
CA VAL A 48 -8.05 -2.71 -8.80
C VAL A 48 -9.29 -2.57 -9.67
N ALA A 49 -10.18 -1.61 -9.37
CA ALA A 49 -11.37 -1.34 -10.18
C ALA A 49 -11.01 -0.94 -11.61
N PHE A 50 -9.99 -0.09 -11.77
CA PHE A 50 -9.50 0.33 -13.08
C PHE A 50 -8.92 -0.83 -13.89
N VAL A 51 -8.12 -1.70 -13.26
CA VAL A 51 -7.56 -2.89 -13.93
C VAL A 51 -8.66 -3.87 -14.33
N ILE A 52 -9.65 -4.12 -13.47
CA ILE A 52 -10.80 -4.96 -13.81
C ILE A 52 -11.55 -4.37 -15.01
N TRP A 53 -11.80 -3.06 -15.00
CA TRP A 53 -12.46 -2.38 -16.12
C TRP A 53 -11.67 -2.49 -17.42
N MET A 54 -10.34 -2.31 -17.38
CA MET A 54 -9.47 -2.51 -18.53
C MET A 54 -9.59 -3.93 -19.08
N LEU A 55 -9.51 -4.94 -18.21
CA LEU A 55 -9.61 -6.34 -18.62
C LEU A 55 -10.97 -6.63 -19.27
N VAL A 56 -12.07 -6.20 -18.65
CA VAL A 56 -13.43 -6.39 -19.20
C VAL A 56 -13.61 -5.70 -20.56
N ARG A 57 -12.96 -4.56 -20.80
CA ARG A 57 -13.04 -3.83 -22.08
C ARG A 57 -12.13 -4.39 -23.17
N GLN A 58 -11.13 -5.18 -22.79
CA GLN A 58 -10.14 -5.77 -23.70
C GLN A 58 -10.60 -7.14 -24.23
N PHE A 59 -11.57 -7.77 -23.57
CA PHE A 59 -12.32 -8.95 -24.02
C PHE A 59 -13.68 -8.56 -24.59
#